data_AF-A0A931FR37-F1
#
_entry.id   AF-A0A931FR37-F1
#
_cell.length_a   1.000
_cell.length_b   1.000
_cell.length_c   1.000
_cell.angle_alpha   90.00
_cell.angle_beta   90.00
_cell.angle_gamma   90.00
#
_symmetry.space_group_name_H-M   'P 1'
#
loop_
_entity.id
_entity.type
_entity.pdbx_description
1 polymer ?
#
loop_
_entity_poly.entity_id
_entity_poly.type
_entity_poly.pdbx_seq_one_letter_code
_entity_poly.pdbx_strand_id
1 'polypeptide(L)'
;MKTIFKIVAAVVLFLFIMQMCSDEEKNMTGSMASLPEKKENIFQASDFGEEWPFTTEEVEVFCDGTAVFIKSEGNIYALNGRAMGQVESKRTDITTKTYEEIWRDNPEIVGTKIPVPSEIIQKGLSMCK
;
A
#
# COMPACT_ATOMS: atom_id res chain seq x y z
N MET A 1 43.11 54.94 -4.81
CA MET A 1 43.56 53.55 -4.55
C MET A 1 43.08 52.95 -3.23
N LYS A 2 43.16 53.64 -2.09
CA LYS A 2 42.77 53.10 -0.76
C LYS A 2 41.28 52.71 -0.63
N THR A 3 40.37 53.39 -1.33
CA THR A 3 38.91 53.16 -1.24
C THR A 3 38.47 51.91 -2.01
N ILE A 4 39.08 51.65 -3.18
CA ILE A 4 38.78 50.49 -4.02
C ILE A 4 39.20 49.19 -3.32
N PHE A 5 40.36 49.21 -2.65
CA PHE A 5 40.85 48.06 -1.87
C PHE A 5 39.92 47.67 -0.71
N LYS A 6 39.27 48.65 -0.06
CA LYS A 6 38.30 48.39 1.00
C LYS A 6 37.01 47.76 0.49
N ILE A 7 36.55 48.17 -0.69
CA ILE A 7 35.33 47.63 -1.32
C ILE A 7 35.58 46.20 -1.80
N VAL A 8 36.73 45.93 -2.44
CA VAL A 8 37.08 44.57 -2.88
C VAL A 8 37.24 43.63 -1.69
N ALA A 9 37.89 44.07 -0.61
CA ALA A 9 38.02 43.27 0.61
C ALA A 9 36.66 42.98 1.26
N ALA A 10 35.74 43.96 1.29
CA ALA A 10 34.40 43.78 1.85
C ALA A 10 33.55 42.81 1.01
N VAL A 11 33.63 42.88 -0.32
CA VAL A 11 32.88 41.99 -1.22
C VAL A 11 33.41 40.55 -1.14
N VAL A 12 34.74 40.37 -1.09
CA VAL A 12 35.34 39.03 -0.93
C VAL A 12 34.98 38.43 0.43
N LEU A 13 35.02 39.22 1.51
CA LEU A 13 34.61 38.76 2.85
C LEU A 13 33.11 38.41 2.89
N PHE A 14 32.25 39.20 2.25
CA PHE A 14 30.81 38.96 2.21
C PHE A 14 30.48 37.69 1.40
N LEU A 15 31.15 37.46 0.28
CA LEU A 15 31.03 36.22 -0.50
C LEU A 15 31.55 35.00 0.25
N PHE A 16 32.63 35.14 1.03
CA PHE A 16 33.16 34.06 1.88
C PHE A 16 32.21 33.71 3.05
N ILE A 17 31.55 34.71 3.64
CA ILE A 17 30.55 34.51 4.70
C ILE A 17 29.32 33.77 4.15
N MET A 18 28.85 34.12 2.94
CA MET A 18 27.71 33.44 2.32
C MET A 18 27.99 31.97 1.97
N GLN A 19 29.24 31.61 1.66
CA GLN A 19 29.63 30.23 1.37
C GLN A 19 29.72 29.35 2.63
N MET A 20 29.95 29.93 3.81
CA MET A 20 30.13 29.20 5.08
C MET A 20 28.82 28.87 5.81
N CYS A 21 27.66 29.29 5.30
CA CYS A 21 26.35 28.95 5.89
C CYS A 21 25.70 27.69 5.28
N SER A 22 26.32 27.03 4.30
CA SER A 22 25.65 25.97 3.53
C SER A 22 26.01 24.54 3.92
N ASP A 23 26.81 24.32 4.96
CA ASP A 23 27.16 22.97 5.42
C ASP A 23 26.90 22.84 6.93
N GLU A 24 26.14 21.80 7.27
CA GLU A 24 25.93 21.23 8.61
C GLU A 24 24.65 21.62 9.38
N GLU A 25 23.52 21.05 8.97
CA GLU A 25 22.67 20.33 9.94
C GLU A 25 22.72 18.83 9.64
N LYS A 26 23.75 18.18 10.19
CA LYS A 26 23.71 16.76 10.49
C LYS A 26 22.59 16.51 11.50
N ASN A 27 21.70 15.59 11.15
CA ASN A 27 21.29 14.49 12.01
C ASN A 27 20.92 14.87 13.46
N MET A 28 19.68 15.33 13.66
CA MET A 28 19.01 15.23 14.95
C MET A 28 17.81 14.31 14.84
N THR A 29 17.96 13.20 15.56
CA THR A 29 16.97 12.21 15.96
C THR A 29 15.73 12.90 16.53
N GLY A 30 14.75 13.13 15.68
CA GLY A 30 13.36 13.40 16.06
C GLY A 30 12.52 12.27 15.51
N SER A 31 12.01 11.42 16.40
CA SER A 31 10.98 10.43 16.11
C SER A 31 9.81 11.12 15.41
N MET A 32 9.80 11.08 14.07
CA MET A 32 8.53 11.05 13.37
C MET A 32 7.89 9.74 13.82
N ALA A 33 6.73 9.82 14.47
CA ALA A 33 5.84 8.69 14.51
C ALA A 33 5.68 8.25 13.06
N SER A 34 6.31 7.14 12.69
CA SER A 34 6.15 6.54 11.39
C SER A 34 4.66 6.32 11.25
N LEU A 35 4.01 7.05 10.35
CA LEU A 35 2.72 6.61 9.83
C LEU A 35 2.92 5.16 9.42
N PRO A 36 2.01 4.24 9.81
CA PRO A 36 2.15 2.86 9.42
C PRO A 36 2.33 2.83 7.91
N GLU A 37 3.49 2.33 7.46
CA GLU A 37 3.74 2.11 6.03
C GLU A 37 2.59 1.20 5.56
N LYS A 38 1.69 1.76 4.75
CA LYS A 38 0.53 1.02 4.24
C LYS A 38 1.10 -0.15 3.45
N LYS A 39 0.97 -1.36 4.00
CA LYS A 39 1.42 -2.56 3.29
C LYS A 39 0.71 -2.59 1.95
N GLU A 40 1.46 -2.66 0.86
CA GLU A 40 0.91 -2.53 -0.49
C GLU A 40 -0.08 -3.65 -0.87
N ASN A 41 -0.11 -4.75 -0.10
CA ASN A 41 -1.02 -5.87 -0.29
C ASN A 41 -2.23 -5.83 0.65
N ILE A 42 -2.40 -4.78 1.45
CA ILE A 42 -3.57 -4.56 2.30
C ILE A 42 -4.47 -3.51 1.66
N PHE A 43 -5.75 -3.87 1.50
CA PHE A 43 -6.80 -3.02 0.95
C PHE A 43 -7.86 -2.78 2.00
N GLN A 44 -8.35 -1.54 2.11
CA GLN A 44 -9.35 -1.15 3.11
C GLN A 44 -10.61 -0.63 2.45
N ALA A 45 -11.77 -0.87 3.06
CA ALA A 45 -13.05 -0.36 2.60
C ALA A 45 -13.07 1.16 2.42
N SER A 46 -12.33 1.89 3.26
CA SER A 46 -12.19 3.35 3.20
C SER A 46 -11.56 3.87 1.91
N ASP A 47 -10.75 3.06 1.22
CA ASP A 47 -10.14 3.44 -0.06
C ASP A 47 -11.13 3.34 -1.24
N PHE A 48 -12.18 2.52 -1.12
CA PHE A 48 -13.12 2.18 -2.21
C PHE A 48 -14.55 2.67 -1.97
N GLY A 49 -14.93 2.94 -0.72
CA GLY A 49 -16.29 3.34 -0.34
C GLY A 49 -17.35 2.34 -0.80
N GLU A 50 -18.29 2.79 -1.63
CA GLU A 50 -19.40 1.96 -2.13
C GLU A 50 -18.94 0.88 -3.14
N GLU A 51 -17.74 1.00 -3.72
CA GLU A 51 -17.19 -0.03 -4.61
C GLU A 51 -16.53 -1.19 -3.85
N TRP A 52 -16.41 -1.08 -2.52
CA TRP A 52 -15.81 -2.14 -1.71
C TRP A 52 -16.62 -3.44 -1.81
N PRO A 53 -16.04 -4.56 -2.26
CA PRO A 53 -16.81 -5.76 -2.55
C PRO A 53 -17.02 -6.65 -1.33
N PHE A 54 -16.37 -6.37 -0.20
CA PHE A 54 -16.36 -7.28 0.96
C PHE A 54 -17.20 -6.74 2.12
N THR A 55 -17.69 -7.64 2.98
CA THR A 55 -18.39 -7.26 4.21
C THR A 55 -17.45 -6.88 5.34
N THR A 56 -16.16 -7.19 5.22
CA THR A 56 -15.11 -6.89 6.21
C THR A 56 -14.39 -5.59 5.87
N GLU A 57 -13.86 -4.86 6.86
CA GLU A 57 -13.21 -3.55 6.65
C GLU A 57 -11.88 -3.59 5.90
N GLU A 58 -11.20 -4.73 5.94
CA GLU A 58 -9.84 -4.89 5.42
C GLU A 58 -9.68 -6.29 4.81
N VAL A 59 -8.85 -6.39 3.76
CA VAL A 59 -8.32 -7.67 3.30
C VAL A 59 -6.83 -7.57 3.02
N GLU A 60 -6.08 -8.61 3.39
CA GLU A 60 -4.69 -8.81 2.98
C GLU A 60 -4.64 -9.79 1.79
N VAL A 61 -4.12 -9.35 0.66
CA VAL A 61 -3.97 -10.16 -0.55
C VAL A 61 -2.64 -10.90 -0.50
N PHE A 62 -2.63 -12.17 -0.93
CA PHE A 62 -1.43 -12.95 -1.12
C PHE A 62 -1.60 -13.99 -2.24
N CYS A 63 -0.50 -14.63 -2.65
CA CYS A 63 -0.50 -15.63 -3.72
C CYS A 63 0.24 -16.92 -3.31
N ASP A 64 -0.25 -18.06 -3.81
CA ASP A 64 0.45 -19.34 -3.86
C ASP A 64 0.46 -19.88 -5.30
N GLY A 65 1.63 -19.89 -5.94
CA GLY A 65 1.77 -20.21 -7.36
C GLY A 65 1.00 -19.24 -8.26
N THR A 66 -0.13 -19.66 -8.83
CA THR A 66 -1.05 -18.80 -9.61
C THR A 66 -2.41 -18.59 -8.93
N ALA A 67 -2.56 -19.13 -7.71
CA ALA A 67 -3.75 -19.00 -6.91
C ALA A 67 -3.66 -17.73 -6.05
N VAL A 68 -4.66 -16.86 -6.18
CA VAL A 68 -4.74 -15.62 -5.40
C VAL A 68 -5.74 -15.82 -4.27
N PHE A 69 -5.33 -15.43 -3.07
CA PHE A 69 -6.13 -15.51 -1.86
C PHE A 69 -6.23 -14.15 -1.19
N ILE A 70 -7.26 -13.99 -0.36
CA ILE A 70 -7.38 -12.90 0.60
C ILE A 70 -7.48 -13.45 2.00
N LYS A 71 -6.90 -12.73 2.97
CA LYS A 71 -7.06 -12.99 4.39
C LYS A 71 -7.86 -11.86 5.02
N SER A 72 -8.87 -12.21 5.79
CA SER A 72 -9.69 -11.25 6.54
C SER A 72 -10.20 -11.90 7.83
N GLU A 73 -10.16 -11.16 8.93
CA GLU A 73 -10.64 -11.60 10.25
C GLU A 73 -10.13 -13.01 10.67
N GLY A 74 -8.89 -13.33 10.30
CA GLY A 74 -8.25 -14.62 10.59
C GLY A 74 -8.61 -15.77 9.65
N ASN A 75 -9.53 -15.56 8.72
CA ASN A 75 -9.91 -16.54 7.69
C ASN A 75 -9.17 -16.29 6.38
N ILE A 76 -8.99 -17.35 5.58
CA ILE A 76 -8.42 -17.28 4.24
C ILE A 76 -9.51 -17.62 3.23
N TYR A 77 -9.61 -16.83 2.19
CA TYR A 77 -10.60 -16.98 1.13
C TYR A 77 -9.92 -17.06 -0.24
N ALA A 78 -10.34 -18.02 -1.06
CA ALA A 78 -9.93 -18.11 -2.46
C ALA A 78 -10.51 -16.93 -3.25
N LEU A 79 -9.68 -16.15 -3.95
CA LEU A 79 -10.11 -14.97 -4.71
C LEU A 79 -10.26 -15.22 -6.22
N ASN A 80 -9.50 -16.18 -6.77
CA ASN A 80 -9.55 -16.50 -8.21
C ASN A 80 -9.85 -17.99 -8.47
N GLY A 81 -10.12 -18.33 -9.74
CA GLY A 81 -10.44 -19.72 -10.13
C GLY A 81 -9.35 -20.74 -9.81
N ARG A 82 -8.07 -20.33 -9.83
CA ARG A 82 -6.96 -21.21 -9.44
C ARG A 82 -6.99 -21.53 -7.96
N ALA A 83 -7.23 -20.53 -7.12
CA ALA A 83 -7.41 -20.71 -5.67
C ALA A 83 -8.63 -21.57 -5.36
N MET A 84 -9.78 -21.33 -6.02
CA MET A 84 -10.98 -22.16 -5.83
C MET A 84 -10.69 -23.64 -6.14
N GLY A 85 -10.00 -23.92 -7.26
CA GLY A 85 -9.60 -25.29 -7.59
C GLY A 85 -8.64 -25.93 -6.58
N GLN A 86 -7.78 -25.14 -5.91
CA GLN A 86 -6.95 -25.67 -4.82
C GLN A 86 -7.78 -26.02 -3.57
N VAL A 87 -8.75 -25.18 -3.22
CA VAL A 87 -9.68 -25.43 -2.09
C VAL A 87 -10.51 -26.70 -2.35
N GLU A 88 -11.14 -26.80 -3.52
CA GLU A 88 -11.96 -27.96 -3.90
C GLU A 88 -11.15 -29.26 -3.93
N SER A 89 -9.89 -29.20 -4.38
CA SER A 89 -9.00 -30.37 -4.41
C SER A 89 -8.37 -30.71 -3.05
N LYS A 90 -8.72 -29.98 -1.98
CA LYS A 90 -8.15 -30.13 -0.62
C LYS A 90 -6.63 -30.02 -0.58
N ARG A 91 -6.07 -29.21 -1.49
CA ARG A 91 -4.63 -28.90 -1.53
C ARG A 91 -4.26 -27.73 -0.62
N THR A 92 -5.25 -27.06 -0.05
CA THR A 92 -5.10 -26.00 0.95
C THR A 92 -5.47 -26.51 2.33
N ASP A 93 -5.13 -25.74 3.37
CA ASP A 93 -5.57 -26.02 4.73
C ASP A 93 -7.11 -26.03 4.84
N ILE A 94 -7.62 -26.83 5.80
CA ILE A 94 -9.05 -27.01 6.12
C ILE A 94 -9.78 -25.68 6.42
N THR A 95 -9.05 -24.63 6.78
CA THR A 95 -9.59 -23.31 7.13
C THR A 95 -9.83 -22.39 5.92
N THR A 96 -9.51 -22.84 4.71
CA THR A 96 -9.67 -22.03 3.50
C THR A 96 -11.10 -22.11 2.97
N LYS A 97 -11.73 -20.94 2.81
CA LYS A 97 -13.13 -20.77 2.38
C LYS A 97 -13.22 -20.14 0.99
N THR A 98 -14.42 -19.99 0.45
CA THR A 98 -14.66 -19.17 -0.74
C THR A 98 -14.98 -17.73 -0.32
N TYR A 99 -14.46 -16.74 -1.06
CA TYR A 99 -14.71 -15.32 -0.76
C TYR A 99 -16.19 -14.92 -0.82
N GLU A 100 -17.02 -15.77 -1.41
CA GLU A 100 -18.48 -15.62 -1.50
C GLU A 100 -19.14 -15.44 -0.12
N GLU A 101 -18.56 -15.99 0.96
CA GLU A 101 -19.04 -15.81 2.33
C GLU A 101 -18.97 -14.35 2.82
N ILE A 102 -18.02 -13.58 2.29
CA ILE A 102 -17.81 -12.17 2.63
C ILE A 102 -18.14 -11.24 1.47
N TRP A 103 -18.81 -11.74 0.43
CA TRP A 103 -19.09 -10.96 -0.78
C TRP A 103 -20.37 -10.13 -0.62
N ARG A 104 -20.22 -8.80 -0.64
CA ARG A 104 -21.29 -7.83 -0.45
C ARG A 104 -22.27 -7.85 -1.63
N ASP A 105 -23.56 -7.85 -1.30
CA ASP A 105 -24.63 -7.67 -2.29
C ASP A 105 -24.58 -6.25 -2.87
N ASN A 106 -24.91 -6.13 -4.15
CA ASN A 106 -25.02 -4.84 -4.81
C ASN A 106 -26.35 -4.16 -4.40
N PRO A 107 -26.33 -3.00 -3.73
CA PRO A 107 -27.55 -2.32 -3.30
C PRO A 107 -28.35 -1.71 -4.47
N GLU A 108 -27.70 -1.46 -5.62
CA GLU A 108 -28.33 -0.88 -6.81
C GLU A 108 -29.02 -1.94 -7.68
N ILE A 109 -28.46 -3.16 -7.71
CA ILE A 109 -28.92 -4.24 -8.58
C ILE A 109 -29.19 -5.51 -7.76
N VAL A 110 -30.47 -5.68 -7.37
CA VAL A 110 -30.94 -6.81 -6.56
C VAL A 110 -30.54 -8.15 -7.18
N GLY A 111 -30.01 -9.04 -6.34
CA GLY A 111 -29.60 -10.39 -6.73
C GLY A 111 -28.20 -10.46 -7.35
N THR A 112 -27.46 -9.35 -7.39
CA THR A 112 -26.06 -9.31 -7.84
C THR A 112 -25.12 -8.94 -6.70
N LYS A 113 -23.83 -9.15 -6.93
CA LYS A 113 -22.75 -8.81 -6.00
C LYS A 113 -21.95 -7.63 -6.52
N ILE A 114 -21.32 -6.87 -5.62
CA ILE A 114 -20.40 -5.79 -6.01
C ILE A 114 -19.15 -6.43 -6.61
N PRO A 115 -18.78 -6.13 -7.87
CA PRO A 115 -17.64 -6.79 -8.50
C PRO A 115 -16.35 -6.51 -7.72
N VAL A 116 -15.49 -7.52 -7.58
CA VAL A 116 -14.18 -7.32 -6.97
C VAL A 116 -13.35 -6.38 -7.87
N PRO A 117 -12.85 -5.23 -7.36
CA PRO A 117 -12.04 -4.31 -8.14
C PRO A 117 -10.82 -5.00 -8.74
N SER A 118 -10.54 -4.72 -10.01
CA SER A 118 -9.46 -5.39 -10.74
C SER A 118 -8.09 -5.21 -10.09
N GLU A 119 -7.86 -4.08 -9.42
CA GLU A 119 -6.61 -3.78 -8.74
C GLU A 119 -6.27 -4.76 -7.61
N ILE A 120 -7.27 -5.27 -6.88
CA ILE A 120 -7.05 -6.25 -5.80
C ILE A 120 -6.54 -7.57 -6.40
N ILE A 121 -7.20 -8.06 -7.45
CA ILE A 121 -6.82 -9.29 -8.14
C ILE A 121 -5.48 -9.12 -8.85
N GLN A 122 -5.27 -7.99 -9.53
CA GLN A 122 -4.01 -7.69 -10.21
C GLN A 122 -2.83 -7.58 -9.25
N LYS A 123 -3.02 -6.98 -8.06
CA LYS A 123 -1.99 -6.97 -7.03
C LYS A 123 -1.64 -8.40 -6.62
N GLY A 124 -2.65 -9.23 -6.34
CA GLY A 124 -2.47 -10.67 -6.10
C GLY A 124 -1.62 -11.36 -7.15
N LEU A 125 -2.02 -11.22 -8.42
CA LEU A 125 -1.33 -11.81 -9.57
C LEU A 125 0.09 -11.28 -9.75
N SER A 126 0.35 -10.00 -9.46
CA SER A 126 1.70 -9.41 -9.56
C SER A 126 2.69 -9.98 -8.55
N MET A 127 2.18 -10.56 -7.46
CA MET A 127 2.98 -11.21 -6.42
C MET A 127 3.25 -12.69 -6.71
N CYS A 128 2.48 -13.28 -7.63
CA CYS A 128 2.67 -14.65 -8.09
C CYS A 128 3.97 -14.75 -8.92
N LYS A 129 4.79 -15.77 -8.65
CA LYS A 129 6.05 -16.05 -9.37
C LYS A 129 5.97 -17.37 -10.11
#